data_AF-A0A2A9GW20-F1
#
_entry.id   AF-A0A2A9GW20-F1
#
_cell.length_a   1.000
_cell.length_b   1.000
_cell.length_c   1.000
_cell.angle_alpha   90.00
_cell.angle_beta   90.00
_cell.angle_gamma   90.00
#
_symmetry.space_group_name_H-M   'P 1'
#
loop_
_entity.id
_entity.type
_entity.pdbx_description
1 polymer ?
#
loop_
_entity_poly.entity_id
_entity_poly.type
_entity_poly.pdbx_seq_one_letter_code
_entity_poly.pdbx_strand_id
1 'polypeptide(L)'
;MSQPNPPAGGPGPQGPQGPHGPNQGPWGGPQGPGPQGPPGAYGPGPQQGANPQWRPDGTFGQPSQPLTGGAGGGWRGPQQPPEQMNPQQPPKQPKQPTDPKRKKILIGAGAAVLALILIIGGVVLWNDYQTKQEQARAAEAARVAEENRRNEEKKQSEAATGAVQTFLQALADSDAEKALGYAKEKPTENAQLLTRDVLIEANKRAALKVGKLEPARVTENSQGEWDTGKVPATVTVGDKEQTVEFAVSRVGADWKLDKPTAKIDLGLDGPERLVNGAKVPPGSYEMFPGSYSVTSTNPLISFTSTEFAFTDPANPGVSWEADAVLSEEGTKQASAATRAAIDACMGKRELNPPDCPFIGGRVESNVQLDNSTIRWNLKNDPMAGVNWRFSDSTMTATTSVPVASELQASATVSGRRGNIIPETRTRTAYVTVKLADGKPAVVFS
;
A
#
# COMPACT_ATOMS: atom_id res chain seq x y z
N MET A 1 24.13 28.17 -66.44
CA MET A 1 25.56 27.82 -66.50
C MET A 1 26.22 28.48 -65.31
N SER A 2 26.71 27.66 -64.38
CA SER A 2 27.16 28.06 -63.05
C SER A 2 28.61 28.50 -63.07
N GLN A 3 28.91 29.67 -62.48
CA GLN A 3 30.26 30.07 -62.05
C GLN A 3 30.17 31.01 -60.83
N PRO A 4 31.25 31.12 -60.03
CA PRO A 4 31.18 31.06 -58.56
C PRO A 4 31.28 32.42 -57.84
N ASN A 5 30.87 32.41 -56.56
CA ASN A 5 31.00 33.51 -55.60
C ASN A 5 32.46 33.86 -55.25
N PRO A 6 32.80 35.15 -55.08
CA PRO A 6 34.05 35.60 -54.47
C PRO A 6 33.94 35.83 -52.94
N PRO A 7 35.09 35.94 -52.22
CA PRO A 7 35.16 36.08 -50.77
C PRO A 7 35.40 37.53 -50.29
N ALA A 8 35.00 37.83 -49.06
CA ALA A 8 35.45 38.95 -48.22
C ALA A 8 34.98 38.65 -46.78
N GLY A 9 35.67 38.89 -45.67
CA GLY A 9 36.87 39.65 -45.34
C GLY A 9 36.70 40.03 -43.85
N GLY A 10 37.70 39.73 -43.00
CA GLY A 10 37.71 40.17 -41.59
C GLY A 10 37.94 41.69 -41.46
N PRO A 11 37.70 42.30 -40.28
CA PRO A 11 38.83 42.46 -39.34
C PRO A 11 38.47 42.53 -37.83
N GLY A 12 39.47 42.21 -36.98
CA GLY A 12 39.77 43.03 -35.78
C GLY A 12 39.32 42.54 -34.39
N PRO A 13 40.21 42.52 -33.37
CA PRO A 13 39.94 42.03 -32.01
C PRO A 13 39.58 43.16 -31.03
N GLN A 14 38.72 42.87 -30.04
CA GLN A 14 38.49 43.72 -28.86
C GLN A 14 38.48 42.87 -27.58
N GLY A 15 39.15 43.39 -26.55
CA GLY A 15 39.54 42.71 -25.31
C GLY A 15 38.44 42.58 -24.23
N PRO A 16 38.84 42.18 -23.01
CA PRO A 16 37.95 41.55 -22.02
C PRO A 16 37.21 42.56 -21.14
N GLN A 17 35.91 42.35 -20.95
CA GLN A 17 35.09 43.04 -19.94
C GLN A 17 34.98 42.18 -18.68
N GLY A 18 35.37 42.77 -17.55
CA GLY A 18 35.34 42.18 -16.22
C GLY A 18 33.95 42.19 -15.56
N PRO A 19 33.86 41.63 -14.33
CA PRO A 19 32.60 41.20 -13.73
C PRO A 19 31.89 42.29 -12.91
N HIS A 20 30.56 42.22 -12.93
CA HIS A 20 29.64 42.98 -12.10
C HIS A 20 29.77 42.60 -10.62
N GLY A 21 29.89 43.60 -9.74
CA GLY A 21 29.63 43.48 -8.31
C GLY A 21 28.39 44.30 -7.90
N PRO A 22 27.67 43.92 -6.83
CA PRO A 22 26.71 44.80 -6.19
C PRO A 22 27.25 45.47 -4.92
N ASN A 23 26.65 46.63 -4.66
CA ASN A 23 27.04 47.68 -3.74
C ASN A 23 26.44 47.50 -2.31
N GLN A 24 27.24 48.00 -1.35
CA GLN A 24 27.19 48.26 0.11
C GLN A 24 25.82 48.73 0.70
N GLY A 25 25.49 48.67 2.01
CA GLY A 25 26.22 48.57 3.30
C GLY A 25 25.23 48.45 4.51
N PRO A 26 25.41 49.14 5.67
CA PRO A 26 26.42 48.89 6.73
C PRO A 26 25.89 48.98 8.20
N TRP A 27 26.37 48.14 9.14
CA TRP A 27 26.49 48.35 10.62
C TRP A 27 27.42 47.20 11.13
N GLY A 28 28.55 47.33 11.84
CA GLY A 28 28.93 48.16 12.99
C GLY A 28 29.02 47.26 14.26
N GLY A 29 30.18 46.66 14.57
CA GLY A 29 30.42 45.74 15.74
C GLY A 29 30.66 46.49 17.08
N PRO A 30 31.40 45.99 18.11
CA PRO A 30 31.97 44.64 18.39
C PRO A 30 31.91 44.17 19.91
N GLN A 31 32.58 43.04 20.25
CA GLN A 31 33.04 42.52 21.59
C GLN A 31 31.98 41.79 22.46
N GLY A 32 32.21 40.65 23.15
CA GLY A 32 33.40 39.92 23.63
C GLY A 32 33.01 38.52 24.22
N PRO A 33 33.84 37.88 25.09
CA PRO A 33 34.00 36.40 25.14
C PRO A 33 33.47 35.64 26.37
N GLY A 34 33.21 34.32 26.20
CA GLY A 34 33.21 33.24 27.22
C GLY A 34 31.94 33.07 28.07
N PRO A 35 31.72 31.94 28.81
CA PRO A 35 32.68 30.91 29.23
C PRO A 35 32.24 29.42 29.10
N GLN A 36 33.09 28.54 29.64
CA GLN A 36 33.18 27.08 29.55
C GLN A 36 32.34 26.27 30.57
N GLY A 37 32.05 25.01 30.22
CA GLY A 37 32.00 23.82 31.11
C GLY A 37 30.60 23.27 31.47
N PRO A 38 30.46 22.01 31.98
CA PRO A 38 31.47 20.97 32.26
C PRO A 38 31.18 19.56 31.65
N PRO A 39 32.09 18.57 31.80
CA PRO A 39 31.97 17.21 31.27
C PRO A 39 31.59 16.14 32.34
N GLY A 40 31.00 15.03 31.90
CA GLY A 40 30.84 13.79 32.69
C GLY A 40 29.92 12.79 31.95
N ALA A 41 29.98 11.47 32.09
CA ALA A 41 30.87 10.56 32.79
C ALA A 41 30.65 9.14 32.20
N TYR A 42 31.62 8.25 32.38
CA TYR A 42 31.62 6.82 32.05
C TYR A 42 30.56 6.02 32.84
N GLY A 43 30.04 4.91 32.27
CA GLY A 43 29.39 3.85 33.06
C GLY A 43 28.64 2.77 32.26
N PRO A 44 28.92 1.45 32.43
CA PRO A 44 28.44 0.37 31.56
C PRO A 44 27.30 -0.49 32.14
N GLY A 45 26.57 -1.19 31.27
CA GLY A 45 26.16 -2.60 31.47
C GLY A 45 24.90 -2.92 32.32
N PRO A 46 24.40 -4.17 32.20
CA PRO A 46 22.96 -4.49 32.11
C PRO A 46 22.41 -5.31 33.30
N GLN A 47 21.09 -5.42 33.47
CA GLN A 47 20.35 -6.69 33.73
C GLN A 47 18.91 -6.54 34.28
N GLN A 48 18.08 -7.52 33.89
CA GLN A 48 16.88 -8.08 34.55
C GLN A 48 15.61 -7.19 34.56
N GLY A 49 14.42 -7.65 34.16
CA GLY A 49 13.88 -9.00 34.13
C GLY A 49 12.63 -9.01 35.01
N ALA A 50 11.42 -8.88 34.44
CA ALA A 50 10.17 -9.13 35.16
C ALA A 50 8.99 -9.33 34.19
N ASN A 51 8.53 -10.57 34.11
CA ASN A 51 7.15 -10.95 33.74
C ASN A 51 6.14 -10.23 34.64
N PRO A 52 4.89 -10.07 34.18
CA PRO A 52 3.79 -10.59 34.99
C PRO A 52 2.89 -11.58 34.24
N GLN A 53 2.63 -12.68 34.96
CA GLN A 53 1.73 -13.76 34.65
C GLN A 53 0.26 -13.32 34.66
N TRP A 54 -0.47 -13.92 33.73
CA TRP A 54 -1.92 -14.09 33.76
C TRP A 54 -2.39 -14.88 34.99
N ARG A 55 -3.49 -14.45 35.60
CA ARG A 55 -4.46 -15.34 36.25
C ARG A 55 -5.92 -14.87 36.06
N PRO A 56 -6.86 -15.81 35.87
CA PRO A 56 -8.29 -15.57 35.64
C PRO A 56 -9.12 -15.76 36.92
N ASP A 57 -10.34 -15.21 36.93
CA ASP A 57 -11.61 -15.73 37.52
C ASP A 57 -12.63 -14.55 37.59
N GLY A 58 -13.81 -14.65 36.95
CA GLY A 58 -15.09 -15.03 37.58
C GLY A 58 -15.62 -13.89 38.49
N THR A 59 -16.82 -13.32 38.40
CA THR A 59 -18.17 -13.89 38.20
C THR A 59 -19.22 -12.76 38.33
N PHE A 60 -20.37 -12.90 37.65
CA PHE A 60 -21.74 -12.39 37.89
C PHE A 60 -22.04 -10.96 38.40
N GLY A 61 -22.97 -10.28 37.70
CA GLY A 61 -23.86 -9.28 38.32
C GLY A 61 -24.44 -8.20 37.39
N GLN A 62 -25.67 -8.38 36.93
CA GLN A 62 -26.64 -7.30 36.61
C GLN A 62 -27.79 -7.41 37.66
N PRO A 63 -28.74 -6.45 37.81
CA PRO A 63 -28.94 -5.16 37.13
C PRO A 63 -29.28 -3.97 38.08
N SER A 64 -29.23 -2.72 37.59
CA SER A 64 -30.27 -1.67 37.78
C SER A 64 -29.80 -0.28 37.30
N GLN A 65 -30.67 0.39 36.52
CA GLN A 65 -30.75 1.85 36.35
C GLN A 65 -31.67 2.43 37.46
N PRO A 66 -31.98 3.75 37.57
CA PRO A 66 -31.62 4.93 36.74
C PRO A 66 -31.21 6.20 37.55
N LEU A 67 -30.80 7.29 36.86
CA LEU A 67 -31.35 8.67 36.99
C LEU A 67 -30.39 9.83 36.56
N THR A 68 -30.87 10.60 35.56
CA THR A 68 -30.95 12.09 35.43
C THR A 68 -29.75 13.07 35.41
N GLY A 69 -29.81 13.97 34.41
CA GLY A 69 -29.45 15.41 34.44
C GLY A 69 -28.15 15.75 33.69
N GLY A 70 -28.01 16.75 32.81
CA GLY A 70 -28.85 17.84 32.31
C GLY A 70 -27.96 19.01 31.80
N ALA A 71 -28.50 19.84 30.88
CA ALA A 71 -28.05 21.18 30.41
C ALA A 71 -26.88 21.30 29.38
N GLY A 72 -26.92 22.16 28.34
CA GLY A 72 -27.93 23.14 27.90
C GLY A 72 -27.48 24.07 26.72
N GLY A 73 -28.43 24.87 26.19
CA GLY A 73 -28.29 26.16 25.43
C GLY A 73 -28.03 26.12 23.91
N GLY A 74 -28.70 26.83 22.98
CA GLY A 74 -29.82 27.79 22.98
C GLY A 74 -29.57 28.99 22.03
N TRP A 75 -30.53 29.38 21.15
CA TRP A 75 -30.78 30.73 20.49
C TRP A 75 -32.14 30.63 19.72
N ARG A 76 -33.31 31.18 20.14
CA ARG A 76 -33.98 32.53 20.02
C ARG A 76 -34.09 33.09 18.58
N GLY A 77 -35.21 33.54 17.96
CA GLY A 77 -36.67 33.83 18.19
C GLY A 77 -37.21 34.57 16.90
N PRO A 78 -38.44 35.21 16.76
CA PRO A 78 -39.66 35.38 17.61
C PRO A 78 -41.05 35.07 16.92
N GLN A 79 -42.08 34.52 17.61
CA GLN A 79 -43.39 35.09 18.12
C GLN A 79 -44.37 35.71 17.07
N GLN A 80 -45.72 35.51 16.99
CA GLN A 80 -46.85 34.99 17.82
C GLN A 80 -48.20 35.14 17.00
N PRO A 81 -49.45 34.81 17.44
CA PRO A 81 -50.02 33.88 18.45
C PRO A 81 -51.20 33.01 17.86
N PRO A 82 -52.24 32.49 18.58
CA PRO A 82 -52.54 31.05 18.62
C PRO A 82 -53.92 30.61 18.07
N GLU A 83 -54.01 29.42 17.49
CA GLU A 83 -55.29 28.76 17.18
C GLU A 83 -55.36 27.34 17.76
N GLN A 84 -56.57 27.01 18.21
CA GLN A 84 -56.91 25.92 19.12
C GLN A 84 -56.87 24.52 18.49
N MET A 85 -56.62 23.55 19.37
CA MET A 85 -56.74 22.10 19.16
C MET A 85 -58.12 21.66 18.66
N ASN A 86 -58.13 20.74 17.69
CA ASN A 86 -59.21 19.78 17.50
C ASN A 86 -58.67 18.50 16.80
N PRO A 87 -58.72 17.32 17.45
CA PRO A 87 -58.69 16.05 16.73
C PRO A 87 -60.11 15.50 16.53
N GLN A 88 -60.52 15.44 15.27
CA GLN A 88 -61.76 14.82 14.79
C GLN A 88 -61.75 13.30 14.99
N GLN A 89 -62.76 12.79 15.69
CA GLN A 89 -63.22 11.40 15.61
C GLN A 89 -64.20 11.25 14.43
N PRO A 90 -64.14 10.17 13.63
CA PRO A 90 -65.13 9.86 12.60
C PRO A 90 -66.48 9.35 13.19
N PRO A 91 -67.57 9.45 12.42
CA PRO A 91 -68.93 9.63 12.95
C PRO A 91 -69.70 8.34 13.26
N LYS A 92 -70.49 8.38 14.34
CA LYS A 92 -71.63 7.48 14.59
C LYS A 92 -72.86 7.98 13.83
N GLN A 93 -73.42 7.13 12.98
CA GLN A 93 -74.73 7.32 12.34
C GLN A 93 -75.90 7.06 13.32
N PRO A 94 -77.10 7.60 13.02
CA PRO A 94 -77.99 8.20 14.02
C PRO A 94 -79.07 7.26 14.59
N LYS A 95 -79.45 7.52 15.83
CA LYS A 95 -80.67 7.00 16.47
C LYS A 95 -81.88 7.86 16.07
N GLN A 96 -82.94 7.22 15.56
CA GLN A 96 -84.25 7.83 15.38
C GLN A 96 -84.98 8.01 16.73
N PRO A 97 -85.71 9.12 16.93
CA PRO A 97 -86.52 9.36 18.12
C PRO A 97 -87.95 8.82 17.97
N THR A 98 -88.46 8.29 19.08
CA THR A 98 -89.86 7.94 19.32
C THR A 98 -90.62 9.11 19.94
N ASP A 99 -91.86 9.35 19.51
CA ASP A 99 -92.90 9.87 20.42
C ASP A 99 -94.32 9.39 20.00
N PRO A 100 -95.26 9.12 20.94
CA PRO A 100 -96.51 8.41 20.67
C PRO A 100 -97.78 9.27 20.82
N LYS A 101 -98.89 8.85 20.18
CA LYS A 101 -100.20 8.58 20.84
C LYS A 101 -101.30 8.12 19.86
N ARG A 102 -101.63 6.82 20.00
CA ARG A 102 -102.95 6.13 19.98
C ARG A 102 -104.14 6.73 19.18
N LYS A 103 -104.76 5.89 18.34
CA LYS A 103 -105.92 5.03 18.71
C LYS A 103 -106.17 3.92 17.66
N LYS A 104 -106.13 2.67 18.16
CA LYS A 104 -106.83 1.41 17.83
C LYS A 104 -107.39 1.22 16.40
N ILE A 105 -107.05 0.07 15.79
CA ILE A 105 -107.96 -1.06 15.48
C ILE A 105 -107.18 -2.22 14.81
N LEU A 106 -107.39 -3.44 15.32
CA LEU A 106 -107.26 -4.79 14.72
C LEU A 106 -105.88 -5.40 14.34
N ILE A 107 -105.34 -6.20 15.28
CA ILE A 107 -104.92 -7.61 15.15
C ILE A 107 -104.26 -8.04 13.83
N GLY A 108 -102.94 -8.27 13.88
CA GLY A 108 -102.26 -9.25 13.01
C GLY A 108 -100.90 -8.83 12.42
N ALA A 109 -99.81 -8.68 13.21
CA ALA A 109 -98.45 -8.56 12.66
C ALA A 109 -97.29 -8.75 13.68
N GLY A 110 -97.42 -9.66 14.66
CA GLY A 110 -96.35 -9.92 15.65
C GLY A 110 -95.10 -10.63 15.11
N ALA A 111 -95.19 -11.23 13.92
CA ALA A 111 -94.10 -12.02 13.34
C ALA A 111 -93.14 -11.22 12.44
N ALA A 112 -93.58 -10.08 11.88
CA ALA A 112 -92.81 -9.38 10.83
C ALA A 112 -91.65 -8.52 11.37
N VAL A 113 -91.80 -7.92 12.56
CA VAL A 113 -90.75 -7.06 13.17
C VAL A 113 -89.62 -7.90 13.76
N LEU A 114 -89.93 -9.05 14.36
CA LEU A 114 -88.93 -10.01 14.85
C LEU A 114 -88.14 -10.63 13.71
N ALA A 115 -88.78 -10.95 12.58
CA ALA A 115 -88.10 -11.43 11.39
C ALA A 115 -87.09 -10.41 10.82
N LEU A 116 -87.46 -9.12 10.78
CA LEU A 116 -86.57 -8.06 10.30
C LEU A 116 -85.32 -7.86 11.18
N ILE A 117 -85.47 -7.93 12.50
CA ILE A 117 -84.33 -7.83 13.43
C ILE A 117 -83.40 -9.03 13.31
N LEU A 118 -83.94 -10.24 13.12
CA LEU A 118 -83.14 -11.44 12.87
C LEU A 118 -82.40 -11.39 11.53
N ILE A 119 -83.02 -10.84 10.48
CA ILE A 119 -82.38 -10.64 9.18
C ILE A 119 -81.25 -9.62 9.28
N ILE A 120 -81.47 -8.46 9.91
CA ILE A 120 -80.43 -7.43 10.09
C ILE A 120 -79.29 -7.94 10.97
N GLY A 121 -79.61 -8.61 12.08
CA GLY A 121 -78.61 -9.25 12.94
C GLY A 121 -77.81 -10.34 12.22
N GLY A 122 -78.47 -11.14 11.37
CA GLY A 122 -77.84 -12.15 10.53
C GLY A 122 -76.89 -11.56 9.48
N VAL A 123 -77.26 -10.45 8.83
CA VAL A 123 -76.41 -9.75 7.86
C VAL A 123 -75.19 -9.12 8.53
N VAL A 124 -75.34 -8.50 9.70
CA VAL A 124 -74.21 -7.91 10.43
C VAL A 124 -73.25 -8.98 10.94
N LEU A 125 -73.77 -10.09 11.48
CA LEU A 125 -72.95 -11.23 11.92
C LEU A 125 -72.26 -11.94 10.74
N TRP A 126 -72.92 -12.06 9.60
CA TRP A 126 -72.31 -12.60 8.38
C TRP A 126 -71.19 -11.67 7.87
N ASN A 127 -71.42 -10.35 7.83
CA ASN A 127 -70.41 -9.39 7.37
C ASN A 127 -69.18 -9.35 8.31
N ASP A 128 -69.39 -9.44 9.63
CA ASP A 128 -68.31 -9.60 10.63
C ASP A 128 -67.58 -10.95 10.50
N TYR A 129 -68.29 -12.03 10.16
CA TYR A 129 -67.70 -13.33 9.89
C TYR A 129 -66.86 -13.36 8.60
N GLN A 130 -67.35 -12.75 7.51
CA GLN A 130 -66.64 -12.63 6.23
C GLN A 130 -65.35 -11.82 6.39
N THR A 131 -65.43 -10.66 7.05
CA THR A 131 -64.25 -9.81 7.31
C THR A 131 -63.22 -10.51 8.19
N LYS A 132 -63.64 -11.27 9.21
CA LYS A 132 -62.72 -12.12 10.00
C LYS A 132 -62.07 -13.23 9.18
N GLN A 133 -62.81 -13.85 8.27
CA GLN A 133 -62.30 -14.91 7.40
C GLN A 133 -61.32 -14.36 6.34
N GLU A 134 -61.56 -13.16 5.82
CA GLU A 134 -60.63 -12.45 4.93
C GLU A 134 -59.36 -12.02 5.66
N GLN A 135 -59.48 -11.50 6.89
CA GLN A 135 -58.33 -11.18 7.74
C GLN A 135 -57.51 -12.42 8.09
N ALA A 136 -58.15 -13.55 8.39
CA ALA A 136 -57.46 -14.81 8.64
C ALA A 136 -56.72 -15.34 7.40
N ARG A 137 -57.34 -15.27 6.22
CA ARG A 137 -56.71 -15.63 4.94
C ARG A 137 -55.56 -14.70 4.57
N ALA A 138 -55.72 -13.39 4.80
CA ALA A 138 -54.66 -12.40 4.59
C ALA A 138 -53.49 -12.60 5.55
N ALA A 139 -53.76 -12.95 6.81
CA ALA A 139 -52.73 -13.27 7.80
C ALA A 139 -51.97 -14.55 7.43
N GLU A 140 -52.67 -15.60 6.96
CA GLU A 140 -52.04 -16.83 6.48
C GLU A 140 -51.19 -16.58 5.23
N ALA A 141 -51.71 -15.84 4.25
CA ALA A 141 -50.97 -15.46 3.05
C ALA A 141 -49.72 -14.63 3.38
N ALA A 142 -49.81 -13.70 4.34
CA ALA A 142 -48.66 -12.94 4.83
C ALA A 142 -47.60 -13.83 5.51
N ARG A 143 -48.03 -14.84 6.29
CA ARG A 143 -47.10 -15.81 6.91
C ARG A 143 -46.38 -16.64 5.86
N VAL A 144 -47.09 -17.14 4.86
CA VAL A 144 -46.50 -17.91 3.76
C VAL A 144 -45.55 -17.05 2.92
N ALA A 145 -45.92 -15.79 2.64
CA ALA A 145 -45.05 -14.85 1.94
C ALA A 145 -43.74 -14.59 2.71
N GLU A 146 -43.83 -14.37 4.03
CA GLU A 146 -42.66 -14.16 4.88
C GLU A 146 -41.79 -15.42 5.04
N GLU A 147 -42.39 -16.60 5.06
CA GLU A 147 -41.66 -17.87 5.04
C GLU A 147 -40.92 -18.08 3.71
N ASN A 148 -41.60 -17.84 2.58
CA ASN A 148 -40.98 -17.90 1.26
C ASN A 148 -39.82 -16.88 1.14
N ARG A 149 -40.02 -15.66 1.65
CA ARG A 149 -38.97 -14.62 1.67
C ARG A 149 -37.76 -15.06 2.47
N ARG A 150 -37.95 -15.65 3.67
CA ARG A 150 -36.84 -16.19 4.48
C ARG A 150 -36.13 -17.37 3.82
N ASN A 151 -36.87 -18.23 3.12
CA ASN A 151 -36.28 -19.34 2.37
C ASN A 151 -35.45 -18.83 1.17
N GLU A 152 -35.94 -17.81 0.47
CA GLU A 152 -35.22 -17.11 -0.60
C GLU A 152 -33.95 -16.44 -0.04
N GLU A 153 -34.06 -15.68 1.04
CA GLU A 153 -32.93 -15.02 1.74
C GLU A 153 -31.85 -16.04 2.12
N LYS A 154 -32.25 -17.16 2.73
CA LYS A 154 -31.34 -18.25 3.10
C LYS A 154 -30.65 -18.84 1.88
N LYS A 155 -31.38 -19.10 0.80
CA LYS A 155 -30.83 -19.61 -0.45
C LYS A 155 -29.81 -18.65 -1.07
N GLN A 156 -30.11 -17.35 -1.07
CA GLN A 156 -29.20 -16.32 -1.56
C GLN A 156 -27.96 -16.17 -0.66
N SER A 157 -28.15 -16.27 0.66
CA SER A 157 -27.07 -16.28 1.64
C SER A 157 -26.10 -17.45 1.39
N GLU A 158 -26.62 -18.67 1.20
CA GLU A 158 -25.82 -19.86 0.89
C GLU A 158 -25.07 -19.72 -0.44
N ALA A 159 -25.72 -19.18 -1.48
CA ALA A 159 -25.09 -18.95 -2.78
C ALA A 159 -23.96 -17.91 -2.72
N ALA A 160 -24.18 -16.79 -2.02
CA ALA A 160 -23.18 -15.76 -1.79
C ALA A 160 -21.97 -16.31 -1.00
N THR A 161 -22.22 -17.06 0.08
CA THR A 161 -21.17 -17.74 0.84
C THR A 161 -20.38 -18.72 -0.04
N GLY A 162 -21.07 -19.50 -0.88
CA GLY A 162 -20.44 -20.45 -1.80
C GLY A 162 -19.53 -19.80 -2.84
N ALA A 163 -19.86 -18.59 -3.31
CA ALA A 163 -19.01 -17.83 -4.22
C ALA A 163 -17.68 -17.43 -3.57
N VAL A 164 -17.72 -16.90 -2.34
CA VAL A 164 -16.51 -16.55 -1.58
C VAL A 164 -15.69 -17.79 -1.23
N GLN A 165 -16.33 -18.87 -0.82
CA GLN A 165 -15.65 -20.15 -0.57
C GLN A 165 -14.88 -20.63 -1.79
N THR A 166 -15.52 -20.61 -2.96
CA THR A 166 -14.90 -21.12 -4.18
C THR A 166 -13.78 -20.22 -4.69
N PHE A 167 -13.91 -18.90 -4.53
CA PHE A 167 -12.84 -17.95 -4.78
C PHE A 167 -11.62 -18.23 -3.89
N LEU A 168 -11.81 -18.32 -2.57
CA LEU A 168 -10.71 -18.57 -1.64
C LEU A 168 -10.06 -19.95 -1.85
N GLN A 169 -10.86 -20.97 -2.17
CA GLN A 169 -10.34 -22.29 -2.53
C GLN A 169 -9.53 -22.24 -3.83
N ALA A 170 -9.97 -21.48 -4.83
CA ALA A 170 -9.21 -21.29 -6.06
C ALA A 170 -7.84 -20.63 -5.79
N LEU A 171 -7.76 -19.66 -4.87
CA LEU A 171 -6.48 -19.10 -4.45
C LEU A 171 -5.59 -20.14 -3.75
N ALA A 172 -6.15 -20.94 -2.84
CA ALA A 172 -5.42 -22.01 -2.16
C ALA A 172 -4.90 -23.09 -3.14
N ASP A 173 -5.68 -23.40 -4.17
CA ASP A 173 -5.33 -24.37 -5.23
C ASP A 173 -4.44 -23.76 -6.33
N SER A 174 -4.07 -22.48 -6.20
CA SER A 174 -3.29 -21.71 -7.18
C SER A 174 -3.96 -21.60 -8.57
N ASP A 175 -5.30 -21.60 -8.62
CA ASP A 175 -6.11 -21.47 -9.83
C ASP A 175 -6.55 -20.01 -10.05
N ALA A 176 -5.65 -19.22 -10.62
CA ALA A 176 -5.89 -17.80 -10.88
C ALA A 176 -7.09 -17.55 -11.81
N GLU A 177 -7.26 -18.36 -12.86
CA GLU A 177 -8.36 -18.19 -13.82
C GLU A 177 -9.73 -18.43 -13.17
N LYS A 178 -9.83 -19.49 -12.36
CA LYS A 178 -11.04 -19.77 -11.59
C LYS A 178 -11.31 -18.66 -10.57
N ALA A 179 -10.29 -18.18 -9.86
CA ALA A 179 -10.44 -17.05 -8.94
C ALA A 179 -10.96 -15.79 -9.65
N LEU A 180 -10.39 -15.42 -10.81
CA LEU A 180 -10.88 -14.30 -11.63
C LEU A 180 -12.30 -14.53 -12.17
N GLY A 181 -12.75 -15.78 -12.30
CA GLY A 181 -14.12 -16.11 -12.68
C GLY A 181 -15.18 -15.64 -11.67
N TYR A 182 -14.78 -15.42 -10.41
CA TYR A 182 -15.62 -14.88 -9.35
C TYR A 182 -15.50 -13.36 -9.18
N ALA A 183 -14.64 -12.70 -9.95
CA ALA A 183 -14.57 -11.25 -9.98
C ALA A 183 -15.84 -10.66 -10.61
N LYS A 184 -16.43 -9.65 -9.97
CA LYS A 184 -17.49 -8.83 -10.58
C LYS A 184 -16.94 -8.08 -11.79
N GLU A 185 -15.78 -7.47 -11.61
CA GLU A 185 -15.01 -6.80 -12.65
C GLU A 185 -13.60 -7.40 -12.67
N LYS A 186 -13.18 -7.90 -13.84
CA LYS A 186 -11.84 -8.44 -14.00
C LYS A 186 -10.85 -7.29 -14.18
N PRO A 187 -9.75 -7.24 -13.41
CA PRO A 187 -8.72 -6.24 -13.63
C PRO A 187 -8.10 -6.42 -15.01
N THR A 188 -8.01 -5.33 -15.78
CA THR A 188 -7.44 -5.32 -17.14
C THR A 188 -6.10 -4.59 -17.19
N GLU A 189 -5.88 -3.65 -16.27
CA GLU A 189 -4.62 -2.91 -16.13
C GLU A 189 -3.76 -3.53 -15.04
N ASN A 190 -2.43 -3.53 -15.25
CA ASN A 190 -1.43 -4.01 -14.29
C ASN A 190 -1.72 -5.40 -13.68
N ALA A 191 -2.33 -6.28 -14.49
CA ALA A 191 -2.77 -7.62 -14.10
C ALA A 191 -1.71 -8.71 -14.32
N GLN A 192 -0.46 -8.35 -14.62
CA GLN A 192 0.61 -9.30 -14.98
C GLN A 192 0.95 -10.27 -13.84
N LEU A 193 0.59 -9.95 -12.60
CA LEU A 193 0.80 -10.78 -11.42
C LEU A 193 -0.40 -11.69 -11.08
N LEU A 194 -1.54 -11.54 -11.76
CA LEU A 194 -2.75 -12.35 -11.53
C LEU A 194 -2.66 -13.69 -12.29
N THR A 195 -1.62 -14.48 -12.00
CA THR A 195 -1.30 -15.71 -12.72
C THR A 195 -1.18 -16.92 -11.79
N ARG A 196 -1.34 -18.11 -12.38
CA ARG A 196 -1.16 -19.39 -11.68
C ARG A 196 0.24 -19.53 -11.09
N ASP A 197 1.28 -19.19 -11.84
CA ASP A 197 2.67 -19.36 -11.39
C ASP A 197 2.99 -18.48 -10.18
N VAL A 198 2.50 -17.24 -10.17
CA VAL A 198 2.64 -16.34 -9.01
C VAL A 198 1.94 -16.90 -7.77
N LEU A 199 0.74 -17.50 -7.92
CA LEU A 199 0.01 -18.14 -6.82
C LEU A 199 0.69 -19.43 -6.33
N ILE A 200 1.29 -20.22 -7.22
CA ILE A 200 2.05 -21.42 -6.86
C ILE A 200 3.21 -21.03 -5.93
N GLU A 201 4.00 -20.03 -6.33
CA GLU A 201 5.12 -19.54 -5.51
C GLU A 201 4.64 -18.87 -4.22
N ALA A 202 3.52 -18.15 -4.26
CA ALA A 202 2.88 -17.59 -3.06
C ALA A 202 2.54 -18.69 -2.04
N ASN A 203 1.89 -19.76 -2.49
CA ASN A 203 1.45 -20.86 -1.64
C ASN A 203 2.59 -21.76 -1.16
N LYS A 204 3.68 -21.89 -1.94
CA LYS A 204 4.92 -22.56 -1.49
C LYS A 204 5.56 -21.83 -0.32
N ARG A 205 5.56 -20.49 -0.36
CA ARG A 205 6.11 -19.63 0.70
C ARG A 205 5.22 -19.66 1.93
N ALA A 206 3.93 -19.41 1.74
CA ALA A 206 2.95 -19.40 2.81
C ALA A 206 1.57 -19.71 2.23
N ALA A 207 1.16 -20.98 2.36
CA ALA A 207 -0.12 -21.46 1.86
C ALA A 207 -1.29 -20.64 2.43
N LEU A 208 -2.18 -20.19 1.54
CA LEU A 208 -3.45 -19.60 1.95
C LEU A 208 -4.35 -20.70 2.52
N LYS A 209 -4.87 -20.48 3.72
CA LYS A 209 -5.81 -21.37 4.39
C LYS A 209 -7.13 -20.64 4.64
N VAL A 210 -8.21 -21.34 4.34
CA VAL A 210 -9.57 -20.89 4.65
C VAL A 210 -9.94 -21.46 6.01
N GLY A 211 -10.20 -20.58 6.97
CA GLY A 211 -10.69 -20.92 8.30
C GLY A 211 -12.21 -20.98 8.33
N LYS A 212 -12.81 -20.30 9.32
CA LYS A 212 -14.27 -20.24 9.46
C LYS A 212 -14.88 -19.36 8.37
N LEU A 213 -15.94 -19.85 7.74
CA LEU A 213 -16.78 -19.09 6.82
C LEU A 213 -18.18 -18.95 7.40
N GLU A 214 -18.69 -17.73 7.53
CA GLU A 214 -20.03 -17.46 8.06
C GLU A 214 -21.06 -17.27 6.94
N PRO A 215 -22.35 -17.53 7.20
CA PRO A 215 -23.41 -17.23 6.25
C PRO A 215 -23.41 -15.76 5.82
N ALA A 216 -23.64 -15.51 4.54
CA ALA A 216 -23.67 -14.16 4.01
C ALA A 216 -24.84 -13.36 4.60
N ARG A 217 -24.58 -12.10 4.94
CA ARG A 217 -25.63 -11.10 5.19
C ARG A 217 -26.01 -10.48 3.86
N VAL A 218 -27.07 -10.96 3.23
CA VAL A 218 -27.58 -10.43 1.96
C VAL A 218 -28.53 -9.25 2.20
N THR A 219 -28.64 -8.35 1.24
CA THR A 219 -29.48 -7.14 1.31
C THR A 219 -30.35 -7.04 0.06
N GLU A 220 -31.62 -6.69 0.24
CA GLU A 220 -32.56 -6.42 -0.86
C GLU A 220 -32.37 -5.01 -1.40
N ASN A 221 -32.54 -4.85 -2.71
CA ASN A 221 -32.66 -3.55 -3.34
C ASN A 221 -34.10 -3.01 -3.32
N SER A 222 -34.30 -1.84 -3.92
CA SER A 222 -35.62 -1.18 -3.99
C SER A 222 -36.72 -1.99 -4.71
N GLN A 223 -36.34 -3.03 -5.45
CA GLN A 223 -37.26 -3.91 -6.18
C GLN A 223 -37.57 -5.19 -5.40
N GLY A 224 -37.01 -5.35 -4.19
CA GLY A 224 -37.16 -6.55 -3.35
C GLY A 224 -36.28 -7.72 -3.80
N GLU A 225 -35.25 -7.45 -4.62
CA GLU A 225 -34.31 -8.48 -5.06
C GLU A 225 -33.04 -8.46 -4.20
N TRP A 226 -32.60 -9.63 -3.76
CA TRP A 226 -31.30 -9.79 -3.09
C TRP A 226 -30.17 -9.64 -4.13
N ASP A 227 -29.43 -8.52 -4.05
CA ASP A 227 -28.41 -8.18 -5.06
C ASP A 227 -27.04 -7.82 -4.49
N THR A 228 -26.94 -7.64 -3.18
CA THR A 228 -25.68 -7.36 -2.48
C THR A 228 -25.57 -8.19 -1.21
N GLY A 229 -24.35 -8.43 -0.76
CA GLY A 229 -24.12 -9.18 0.46
C GLY A 229 -22.71 -9.04 1.01
N LYS A 230 -22.55 -9.50 2.25
CA LYS A 230 -21.28 -9.50 2.99
C LYS A 230 -21.02 -10.87 3.59
N VAL A 231 -19.87 -11.46 3.31
CA VAL A 231 -19.47 -12.79 3.78
C VAL A 231 -18.26 -12.66 4.71
N PRO A 232 -18.43 -12.87 6.03
CA PRO A 232 -17.30 -12.98 6.95
C PRO A 232 -16.54 -14.28 6.72
N ALA A 233 -15.23 -14.21 6.49
CA ALA A 233 -14.36 -15.36 6.36
C ALA A 233 -13.06 -15.13 7.13
N THR A 234 -12.64 -16.12 7.91
CA THR A 234 -11.29 -16.16 8.48
C THR A 234 -10.34 -16.70 7.43
N VAL A 235 -9.32 -15.92 7.07
CA VAL A 235 -8.29 -16.29 6.09
C VAL A 235 -6.93 -16.19 6.76
N THR A 236 -6.09 -17.18 6.53
CA THR A 236 -4.74 -17.24 7.07
C THR A 236 -3.73 -17.31 5.94
N VAL A 237 -2.75 -16.41 5.93
CA VAL A 237 -1.60 -16.43 5.02
C VAL A 237 -0.33 -16.40 5.88
N GLY A 238 0.39 -17.51 5.92
CA GLY A 238 1.52 -17.70 6.83
C GLY A 238 1.04 -17.62 8.27
N ASP A 239 1.61 -16.69 9.04
CA ASP A 239 1.24 -16.46 10.45
C ASP A 239 0.16 -15.38 10.63
N LYS A 240 -0.32 -14.78 9.53
CA LYS A 240 -1.35 -13.73 9.57
C LYS A 240 -2.74 -14.32 9.38
N GLU A 241 -3.48 -14.48 10.47
CA GLU A 241 -4.91 -14.80 10.44
C GLU A 241 -5.74 -13.52 10.58
N GLN A 242 -6.74 -13.36 9.72
CA GLN A 242 -7.65 -12.22 9.76
C GLN A 242 -9.06 -12.64 9.36
N THR A 243 -10.06 -12.14 10.06
CA THR A 243 -11.45 -12.19 9.60
C THR A 243 -11.70 -11.04 8.64
N VAL A 244 -12.01 -11.38 7.40
CA VAL A 244 -12.28 -10.45 6.29
C VAL A 244 -13.76 -10.48 5.96
N GLU A 245 -14.36 -9.32 5.71
CA GLU A 245 -15.74 -9.21 5.25
C GLU A 245 -15.76 -9.01 3.73
N PHE A 246 -15.95 -10.09 2.98
CA PHE A 246 -15.99 -10.04 1.53
C PHE A 246 -17.33 -9.45 1.06
N ALA A 247 -17.27 -8.33 0.36
CA ALA A 247 -18.42 -7.75 -0.33
C ALA A 247 -18.68 -8.49 -1.65
N VAL A 248 -19.93 -8.88 -1.86
CA VAL A 248 -20.39 -9.57 -3.07
C VAL A 248 -21.61 -8.87 -3.65
N SER A 249 -21.69 -8.87 -4.97
CA SER A 249 -22.86 -8.43 -5.73
C SER A 249 -23.36 -9.55 -6.63
N ARG A 250 -24.66 -9.52 -6.92
CA ARG A 250 -25.28 -10.39 -7.90
C ARG A 250 -25.09 -9.82 -9.30
N VAL A 251 -24.58 -10.65 -10.22
CA VAL A 251 -24.38 -10.34 -11.64
C VAL A 251 -25.12 -11.40 -12.45
N GLY A 252 -26.31 -11.05 -12.96
CA GLY A 252 -27.21 -12.01 -13.57
C GLY A 252 -27.67 -13.05 -12.54
N ALA A 253 -27.34 -14.33 -12.77
CA ALA A 253 -27.68 -15.41 -11.86
C ALA A 253 -26.62 -15.67 -10.78
N ASP A 254 -25.41 -15.13 -10.94
CA ASP A 254 -24.24 -15.48 -10.12
C ASP A 254 -23.95 -14.43 -9.04
N TRP A 255 -23.42 -14.88 -7.92
CA TRP A 255 -22.78 -14.02 -6.93
C TRP A 255 -21.28 -13.86 -7.26
N LYS A 256 -20.81 -12.61 -7.28
CA LYS A 256 -19.42 -12.24 -7.61
C LYS A 256 -18.84 -11.34 -6.54
N LEU A 257 -17.53 -11.41 -6.33
CA LEU A 257 -16.80 -10.54 -5.41
C LEU A 257 -16.64 -9.15 -6.02
N ASP A 258 -16.93 -8.13 -5.23
CA ASP A 258 -16.79 -6.73 -5.65
C ASP A 258 -15.31 -6.34 -5.81
N LYS A 259 -14.45 -6.82 -4.91
CA LYS A 259 -13.00 -6.58 -4.93
C LYS A 259 -12.23 -7.86 -4.61
N PRO A 260 -11.91 -8.69 -5.62
CA PRO A 260 -11.14 -9.93 -5.42
C PRO A 260 -9.61 -9.69 -5.36
N THR A 261 -9.14 -8.52 -5.80
CA THR A 261 -7.72 -8.14 -5.86
C THR A 261 -7.49 -6.80 -5.18
N ALA A 262 -6.24 -6.55 -4.82
CA ALA A 262 -5.78 -5.25 -4.36
C ALA A 262 -4.68 -4.74 -5.29
N LYS A 263 -4.69 -3.43 -5.55
CA LYS A 263 -3.58 -2.73 -6.21
C LYS A 263 -2.51 -2.42 -5.17
N ILE A 264 -1.34 -3.05 -5.29
CA ILE A 264 -0.19 -2.85 -4.41
C ILE A 264 0.89 -2.07 -5.17
N ASP A 265 1.40 -1.00 -4.54
CA ASP A 265 2.52 -0.24 -5.08
C ASP A 265 3.85 -0.95 -4.78
N LEU A 266 4.61 -1.25 -5.84
CA LEU A 266 5.95 -1.84 -5.77
C LEU A 266 7.05 -0.82 -6.11
N GLY A 267 6.76 0.47 -5.94
CA GLY A 267 7.66 1.60 -6.11
C GLY A 267 7.77 2.07 -7.57
N LEU A 268 8.02 3.36 -7.78
CA LEU A 268 8.03 4.00 -9.11
C LEU A 268 9.40 3.98 -9.80
N ASP A 269 10.48 3.81 -9.05
CA ASP A 269 11.85 3.86 -9.54
C ASP A 269 12.60 2.56 -9.22
N GLY A 270 13.81 2.40 -9.74
CA GLY A 270 14.68 1.28 -9.36
C GLY A 270 14.80 0.17 -10.42
N PRO A 271 15.46 -0.97 -10.08
CA PRO A 271 15.65 -2.07 -11.03
C PRO A 271 14.32 -2.80 -11.26
N GLU A 272 14.21 -3.56 -12.35
CA GLU A 272 13.07 -4.47 -12.50
C GLU A 272 13.00 -5.46 -11.33
N ARG A 273 11.77 -5.86 -10.97
CA ARG A 273 11.49 -6.76 -9.85
C ARG A 273 11.16 -8.16 -10.34
N LEU A 274 11.46 -9.13 -9.51
CA LEU A 274 10.91 -10.48 -9.56
C LEU A 274 9.93 -10.61 -8.40
N VAL A 275 8.64 -10.64 -8.70
CA VAL A 275 7.57 -10.85 -7.73
C VAL A 275 7.12 -12.29 -7.82
N ASN A 276 7.48 -13.12 -6.83
CA ASN A 276 7.21 -14.56 -6.86
C ASN A 276 7.66 -15.21 -8.18
N GLY A 277 8.83 -14.79 -8.69
CA GLY A 277 9.40 -15.25 -9.95
C GLY A 277 8.89 -14.55 -11.21
N ALA A 278 7.78 -13.80 -11.14
CA ALA A 278 7.29 -13.01 -12.26
C ALA A 278 8.05 -11.69 -12.40
N LYS A 279 8.53 -11.40 -13.61
CA LYS A 279 9.28 -10.19 -13.90
C LYS A 279 8.35 -9.01 -14.18
N VAL A 280 8.51 -7.92 -13.42
CA VAL A 280 7.73 -6.68 -13.60
C VAL A 280 8.59 -5.44 -13.44
N PRO A 281 8.35 -4.36 -14.20
CA PRO A 281 8.99 -3.07 -13.96
C PRO A 281 8.50 -2.43 -12.63
N PRO A 282 9.15 -1.35 -12.16
CA PRO A 282 8.55 -0.47 -11.16
C PRO A 282 7.10 -0.10 -11.50
N GLY A 283 6.24 0.00 -10.51
CA GLY A 283 4.84 0.39 -10.65
C GLY A 283 3.93 -0.26 -9.62
N SER A 284 2.63 -0.09 -9.82
CA SER A 284 1.60 -0.69 -8.96
C SER A 284 0.81 -1.77 -9.71
N TYR A 285 0.57 -2.89 -9.05
CA TYR A 285 0.04 -4.10 -9.67
C TYR A 285 -1.18 -4.65 -8.94
N GLU A 286 -2.11 -5.22 -9.69
CA GLU A 286 -3.23 -5.97 -9.14
C GLU A 286 -2.75 -7.33 -8.66
N MET A 287 -3.06 -7.66 -7.41
CA MET A 287 -2.55 -8.84 -6.72
C MET A 287 -3.68 -9.52 -5.95
N PHE A 288 -3.66 -10.85 -5.91
CA PHE A 288 -4.56 -11.61 -5.04
C PHE A 288 -4.11 -11.53 -3.58
N PRO A 289 -5.01 -11.75 -2.61
CA PRO A 289 -4.60 -12.08 -1.24
C PRO A 289 -3.62 -13.25 -1.23
N GLY A 290 -2.51 -13.11 -0.51
CA GLY A 290 -1.42 -14.08 -0.52
C GLY A 290 -0.11 -13.54 0.04
N SER A 291 0.93 -14.34 -0.09
CA SER A 291 2.30 -14.02 0.31
C SER A 291 3.20 -13.79 -0.90
N TYR A 292 4.02 -12.76 -0.81
CA TYR A 292 4.82 -12.27 -1.93
C TYR A 292 6.26 -12.06 -1.48
N SER A 293 7.17 -12.51 -2.34
CA SER A 293 8.55 -12.07 -2.34
C SER A 293 8.81 -11.15 -3.51
N VAL A 294 9.57 -10.10 -3.24
CA VAL A 294 9.99 -9.10 -4.21
C VAL A 294 11.51 -9.01 -4.14
N THR A 295 12.17 -9.40 -5.22
CA THR A 295 13.63 -9.29 -5.36
C THR A 295 13.98 -8.52 -6.63
N SER A 296 15.22 -8.08 -6.75
CA SER A 296 15.72 -7.41 -7.96
C SER A 296 16.09 -8.42 -9.03
N THR A 297 15.85 -8.10 -10.31
CA THR A 297 16.40 -8.87 -11.45
C THR A 297 17.91 -8.66 -11.60
N ASN A 298 18.44 -7.56 -11.06
CA ASN A 298 19.87 -7.28 -11.01
C ASN A 298 20.46 -7.83 -9.70
N PRO A 299 21.33 -8.86 -9.74
CA PRO A 299 21.84 -9.52 -8.54
C PRO A 299 22.76 -8.62 -7.69
N LEU A 300 23.20 -7.49 -8.24
CA LEU A 300 24.04 -6.52 -7.52
C LEU A 300 23.22 -5.59 -6.63
N ILE A 301 21.90 -5.60 -6.78
CA ILE A 301 20.96 -4.73 -6.06
C ILE A 301 19.98 -5.62 -5.29
N SER A 302 19.65 -5.22 -4.07
CA SER A 302 18.60 -5.83 -3.25
C SER A 302 17.60 -4.76 -2.83
N PHE A 303 16.58 -5.15 -2.07
CA PHE A 303 15.63 -4.25 -1.44
C PHE A 303 15.73 -4.35 0.08
N THR A 304 15.43 -3.26 0.80
CA THR A 304 15.39 -3.25 2.28
C THR A 304 14.28 -4.14 2.85
N SER A 305 13.18 -4.30 2.11
CA SER A 305 12.12 -5.27 2.37
C SER A 305 11.94 -6.16 1.15
N THR A 306 11.98 -7.47 1.33
CA THR A 306 11.88 -8.44 0.23
C THR A 306 10.61 -9.26 0.28
N GLU A 307 9.78 -9.11 1.30
CA GLU A 307 8.61 -9.95 1.52
C GLU A 307 7.44 -9.17 2.11
N PHE A 308 6.22 -9.52 1.71
CA PHE A 308 5.00 -9.04 2.35
C PHE A 308 3.86 -10.03 2.15
N ALA A 309 2.77 -9.85 2.90
CA ALA A 309 1.57 -10.65 2.77
C ALA A 309 0.34 -9.87 3.22
N PHE A 310 -0.79 -10.10 2.56
CA PHE A 310 -2.09 -9.53 2.90
C PHE A 310 -3.24 -10.52 2.62
N THR A 311 -4.35 -10.35 3.34
CA THR A 311 -5.51 -11.25 3.31
C THR A 311 -6.80 -10.54 2.86
N ASP A 312 -6.96 -9.26 3.17
CA ASP A 312 -8.13 -8.45 2.78
C ASP A 312 -7.83 -7.61 1.53
N PRO A 313 -8.39 -7.94 0.34
CA PRO A 313 -8.17 -7.15 -0.87
C PRO A 313 -8.86 -5.77 -0.83
N ALA A 314 -9.93 -5.59 -0.05
CA ALA A 314 -10.61 -4.30 0.07
C ALA A 314 -9.82 -3.33 0.96
N ASN A 315 -9.11 -3.86 1.95
CA ASN A 315 -8.23 -3.11 2.87
C ASN A 315 -6.90 -3.86 3.03
N PRO A 316 -5.99 -3.82 2.03
CA PRO A 316 -4.78 -4.64 2.03
C PRO A 316 -3.87 -4.36 3.23
N GLY A 317 -3.97 -3.16 3.83
CA GLY A 317 -3.24 -2.81 5.05
C GLY A 317 -1.72 -2.91 4.90
N VAL A 318 -1.24 -2.96 3.65
CA VAL A 318 0.16 -3.13 3.29
C VAL A 318 0.54 -2.08 2.25
N SER A 319 1.59 -1.33 2.55
CA SER A 319 2.42 -0.62 1.58
C SER A 319 3.76 -1.36 1.53
N TRP A 320 4.21 -1.75 0.33
CA TRP A 320 5.57 -2.28 0.18
C TRP A 320 6.51 -1.09 0.00
N GLU A 321 6.97 -0.55 1.13
CA GLU A 321 7.95 0.53 1.18
C GLU A 321 9.34 -0.08 1.28
N ALA A 322 10.02 -0.20 0.14
CA ALA A 322 11.36 -0.75 0.08
C ALA A 322 12.27 0.13 -0.77
N ASP A 323 13.46 0.40 -0.23
CA ASP A 323 14.52 1.13 -0.92
C ASP A 323 15.45 0.14 -1.62
N ALA A 324 15.97 0.52 -2.79
CA ALA A 324 17.02 -0.23 -3.44
C ALA A 324 18.34 -0.06 -2.68
N VAL A 325 19.03 -1.16 -2.41
CA VAL A 325 20.30 -1.19 -1.69
C VAL A 325 21.33 -2.04 -2.42
N LEU A 326 22.61 -1.82 -2.14
CA LEU A 326 23.67 -2.69 -2.65
C LEU A 326 23.52 -4.08 -2.01
N SER A 327 23.47 -5.13 -2.83
CA SER A 327 23.44 -6.51 -2.31
C SER A 327 24.81 -6.94 -1.78
N GLU A 328 24.88 -8.08 -1.09
CA GLU A 328 26.16 -8.67 -0.69
C GLU A 328 27.04 -8.99 -1.91
N GLU A 329 26.44 -9.57 -2.96
CA GLU A 329 27.15 -9.85 -4.21
C GLU A 329 27.53 -8.55 -4.93
N GLY A 330 26.68 -7.53 -4.89
CA GLY A 330 26.99 -6.18 -5.38
C GLY A 330 28.19 -5.57 -4.67
N THR A 331 28.24 -5.69 -3.34
CA THR A 331 29.34 -5.22 -2.51
C THR A 331 30.64 -5.93 -2.87
N LYS A 332 30.59 -7.26 -2.99
CA LYS A 332 31.73 -8.09 -3.37
C LYS A 332 32.24 -7.77 -4.77
N GLN A 333 31.35 -7.69 -5.77
CA GLN A 333 31.74 -7.40 -7.14
C GLN A 333 32.21 -5.96 -7.33
N ALA A 334 31.57 -4.98 -6.68
CA ALA A 334 32.05 -3.59 -6.69
C ALA A 334 33.46 -3.48 -6.09
N SER A 335 33.71 -4.19 -4.99
CA SER A 335 35.02 -4.24 -4.34
C SER A 335 36.08 -4.90 -5.23
N ALA A 336 35.75 -6.05 -5.84
CA ALA A 336 36.65 -6.75 -6.77
C ALA A 336 36.95 -5.92 -8.02
N ALA A 337 35.94 -5.27 -8.61
CA ALA A 337 36.11 -4.41 -9.77
C ALA A 337 36.97 -3.18 -9.43
N THR A 338 36.77 -2.58 -8.25
CA THR A 338 37.57 -1.44 -7.77
C THR A 338 39.03 -1.85 -7.58
N ARG A 339 39.27 -3.02 -6.96
CA ARG A 339 40.62 -3.56 -6.81
C ARG A 339 41.29 -3.77 -8.16
N ALA A 340 40.59 -4.41 -9.10
CA ALA A 340 41.10 -4.65 -10.44
C ALA A 340 41.42 -3.34 -11.19
N ALA A 341 40.59 -2.30 -11.02
CA ALA A 341 40.83 -0.99 -11.61
C ALA A 341 42.07 -0.29 -11.00
N ILE A 342 42.27 -0.40 -9.68
CA ILE A 342 43.48 0.10 -9.01
C ILE A 342 44.73 -0.66 -9.50
N ASP A 343 44.66 -2.00 -9.57
CA ASP A 343 45.77 -2.82 -10.06
C ASP A 343 46.09 -2.49 -11.54
N ALA A 344 45.07 -2.22 -12.37
CA ALA A 344 45.26 -1.75 -13.74
C ALA A 344 45.96 -0.37 -13.79
N CYS A 345 45.65 0.53 -12.86
CA CYS A 345 46.38 1.79 -12.71
C CYS A 345 47.84 1.58 -12.31
N MET A 346 48.15 0.61 -11.43
CA MET A 346 49.53 0.26 -11.08
C MET A 346 50.32 -0.30 -12.28
N GLY A 347 49.63 -0.90 -13.26
CA GLY A 347 50.22 -1.39 -14.50
C GLY A 347 50.61 -0.32 -15.52
N LYS A 348 50.23 0.96 -15.32
CA LYS A 348 50.54 2.05 -16.25
C LYS A 348 52.02 2.41 -16.22
N ARG A 349 52.59 2.73 -17.38
CA ARG A 349 53.99 3.21 -17.53
C ARG A 349 54.08 4.70 -17.79
N GLU A 350 53.23 5.45 -17.10
CA GLU A 350 53.10 6.89 -17.23
C GLU A 350 53.20 7.55 -15.87
N LEU A 351 53.79 8.75 -15.81
CA LEU A 351 53.93 9.50 -14.58
C LEU A 351 52.59 10.07 -14.09
N ASN A 352 51.72 10.50 -15.00
CA ASN A 352 50.41 11.07 -14.67
C ASN A 352 49.33 10.49 -15.61
N PRO A 353 48.98 9.21 -15.44
CA PRO A 353 47.95 8.57 -16.26
C PRO A 353 46.58 9.23 -16.05
N PRO A 354 45.88 9.66 -17.11
CA PRO A 354 44.66 10.47 -17.00
C PRO A 354 43.50 9.74 -16.30
N ASP A 355 43.38 8.42 -16.48
CA ASP A 355 42.31 7.61 -15.87
C ASP A 355 42.61 7.18 -14.43
N CYS A 356 43.74 7.61 -13.86
CA CYS A 356 44.21 7.19 -12.53
C CYS A 356 44.66 8.40 -11.71
N PRO A 357 43.73 9.31 -11.33
CA PRO A 357 44.06 10.61 -10.73
C PRO A 357 44.73 10.49 -9.34
N PHE A 358 44.58 9.34 -8.68
CA PHE A 358 45.17 9.04 -7.38
C PHE A 358 46.64 8.60 -7.46
N ILE A 359 47.21 8.40 -8.65
CA ILE A 359 48.66 8.23 -8.82
C ILE A 359 49.25 9.38 -9.62
N GLY A 360 50.53 9.63 -9.37
CA GLY A 360 51.32 10.54 -10.17
C GLY A 360 52.14 11.54 -9.38
N GLY A 361 52.80 12.43 -10.10
CA GLY A 361 53.81 13.29 -9.52
C GLY A 361 54.28 14.39 -10.46
N ARG A 362 55.07 15.29 -9.88
CA ARG A 362 55.80 16.32 -10.62
C ARG A 362 57.28 15.98 -10.52
N VAL A 363 57.98 16.10 -11.63
CA VAL A 363 59.44 16.08 -11.68
C VAL A 363 59.93 17.49 -11.95
N GLU A 364 61.11 17.84 -11.43
CA GLU A 364 61.72 19.14 -11.69
C GLU A 364 62.09 19.28 -13.18
N SER A 365 62.14 20.52 -13.69
CA SER A 365 62.35 20.79 -15.12
C SER A 365 63.68 20.27 -15.70
N ASN A 366 64.70 20.08 -14.86
CA ASN A 366 66.02 19.54 -15.21
C ASN A 366 66.10 18.00 -15.10
N VAL A 367 65.00 17.32 -14.77
CA VAL A 367 64.91 15.87 -14.63
C VAL A 367 64.19 15.27 -15.83
N GLN A 368 64.89 14.46 -16.61
CA GLN A 368 64.29 13.71 -17.72
C GLN A 368 63.96 12.28 -17.27
N LEU A 369 62.67 11.99 -17.16
CA LEU A 369 62.18 10.66 -16.78
C LEU A 369 62.19 9.69 -17.97
N ASP A 370 62.71 8.48 -17.76
CA ASP A 370 62.60 7.40 -18.74
C ASP A 370 61.26 6.68 -18.54
N ASN A 371 60.23 7.11 -19.29
CA ASN A 371 58.86 6.58 -19.17
C ASN A 371 58.81 5.05 -19.32
N SER A 372 59.71 4.43 -20.10
CA SER A 372 59.72 2.98 -20.31
C SER A 372 60.03 2.19 -19.02
N THR A 373 60.71 2.84 -18.07
CA THR A 373 61.13 2.27 -16.79
C THR A 373 60.15 2.54 -15.64
N ILE A 374 59.11 3.35 -15.86
CA ILE A 374 58.11 3.64 -14.82
C ILE A 374 57.43 2.36 -14.37
N ARG A 375 57.42 2.13 -13.05
CA ARG A 375 56.66 1.09 -12.35
C ARG A 375 56.00 1.71 -11.13
N TRP A 376 54.71 1.44 -10.96
CA TRP A 376 53.95 1.78 -9.77
C TRP A 376 53.76 0.52 -8.93
N ASN A 377 54.13 0.59 -7.66
CA ASN A 377 53.99 -0.52 -6.72
C ASN A 377 52.98 -0.14 -5.64
N LEU A 378 51.92 -0.93 -5.50
CA LEU A 378 50.95 -0.79 -4.41
C LEU A 378 51.55 -1.28 -3.09
N LYS A 379 51.36 -0.51 -2.00
CA LYS A 379 51.98 -0.74 -0.69
C LYS A 379 51.01 -1.01 0.45
N ASN A 380 49.71 -0.84 0.21
CA ASN A 380 48.66 -1.21 1.15
C ASN A 380 47.61 -2.08 0.45
N ASP A 381 46.63 -2.54 1.22
CA ASP A 381 45.36 -3.00 0.66
C ASP A 381 44.34 -1.85 0.66
N PRO A 382 44.01 -1.24 -0.49
CA PRO A 382 43.02 -0.17 -0.57
C PRO A 382 41.61 -0.64 -0.20
N MET A 383 41.35 -1.95 -0.26
CA MET A 383 40.02 -2.50 0.00
C MET A 383 39.78 -2.84 1.47
N ALA A 384 40.79 -2.69 2.33
CA ALA A 384 40.67 -2.94 3.75
C ALA A 384 39.68 -1.96 4.41
N GLY A 385 38.58 -2.48 4.96
CA GLY A 385 37.59 -1.68 5.69
C GLY A 385 36.73 -0.77 4.82
N VAL A 386 36.61 -1.07 3.52
CA VAL A 386 35.79 -0.27 2.61
C VAL A 386 34.32 -0.33 2.97
N ASN A 387 33.71 0.84 3.07
CA ASN A 387 32.28 1.02 3.20
C ASN A 387 31.72 1.68 1.94
N TRP A 388 30.65 1.12 1.41
CA TRP A 388 29.98 1.62 0.21
C TRP A 388 28.79 2.48 0.59
N ARG A 389 28.66 3.63 -0.08
CA ARG A 389 27.42 4.42 -0.10
C ARG A 389 26.71 4.18 -1.42
N PHE A 390 25.50 3.62 -1.35
CA PHE A 390 24.67 3.37 -2.52
C PHE A 390 23.71 4.54 -2.77
N SER A 391 23.46 4.83 -4.05
CA SER A 391 22.44 5.76 -4.53
C SER A 391 21.50 5.00 -5.45
N ASP A 392 20.24 4.87 -5.04
CA ASP A 392 19.17 4.19 -5.76
C ASP A 392 18.78 4.91 -7.05
N SER A 393 18.68 6.25 -7.02
CA SER A 393 18.31 7.09 -8.17
C SER A 393 19.28 6.98 -9.35
N THR A 394 20.57 6.76 -9.06
CA THR A 394 21.63 6.67 -10.07
C THR A 394 22.15 5.25 -10.26
N MET A 395 21.73 4.28 -9.43
CA MET A 395 22.26 2.92 -9.39
C MET A 395 23.79 2.88 -9.31
N THR A 396 24.35 3.70 -8.42
CA THR A 396 25.80 3.82 -8.22
C THR A 396 26.19 3.56 -6.78
N ALA A 397 27.24 2.77 -6.58
CA ALA A 397 27.94 2.68 -5.30
C ALA A 397 29.16 3.60 -5.32
N THR A 398 29.37 4.35 -4.25
CA THR A 398 30.49 5.29 -4.10
C THR A 398 31.28 4.99 -2.84
N THR A 399 32.59 5.20 -2.90
CA THR A 399 33.48 5.11 -1.76
C THR A 399 34.73 5.93 -1.98
N SER A 400 35.56 6.07 -0.95
CA SER A 400 36.90 6.63 -1.06
C SER A 400 37.88 5.69 -0.38
N VAL A 401 38.99 5.41 -1.06
CA VAL A 401 40.00 4.45 -0.58
C VAL A 401 41.39 5.06 -0.55
N PRO A 402 42.18 4.85 0.52
CA PRO A 402 43.58 5.25 0.52
C PRO A 402 44.39 4.30 -0.37
N VAL A 403 45.16 4.86 -1.29
CA VAL A 403 46.09 4.13 -2.15
C VAL A 403 47.50 4.59 -1.81
N ALA A 404 48.24 3.74 -1.10
CA ALA A 404 49.66 3.91 -0.86
C ALA A 404 50.43 3.28 -2.01
N SER A 405 51.15 4.09 -2.77
CA SER A 405 51.91 3.64 -3.95
C SER A 405 53.33 4.18 -3.94
N GLU A 406 54.23 3.45 -4.58
CA GLU A 406 55.63 3.81 -4.74
C GLU A 406 55.97 3.88 -6.23
N LEU A 407 56.62 4.96 -6.67
CA LEU A 407 57.13 5.13 -8.02
C LEU A 407 58.58 4.64 -8.11
N GLN A 408 58.84 3.75 -9.06
CA GLN A 408 60.19 3.38 -9.46
C GLN A 408 60.39 3.76 -10.93
N ALA A 409 61.46 4.49 -11.23
CA ALA A 409 61.83 4.84 -12.59
C ALA A 409 63.31 5.25 -12.65
N SER A 410 63.92 5.11 -13.82
CA SER A 410 65.19 5.76 -14.13
C SER A 410 64.95 7.20 -14.59
N ALA A 411 65.86 8.09 -14.20
CA ALA A 411 65.85 9.48 -14.64
C ALA A 411 67.26 9.95 -14.97
N THR A 412 67.37 10.96 -15.83
CA THR A 412 68.62 11.65 -16.13
C THR A 412 68.56 13.07 -15.57
N VAL A 413 69.59 13.44 -14.80
CA VAL A 413 69.75 14.79 -14.24
C VAL A 413 71.09 15.34 -14.70
N SER A 414 71.08 16.45 -15.45
CA SER A 414 72.30 17.08 -15.97
C SER A 414 73.26 16.11 -16.67
N GLY A 415 72.72 15.18 -17.47
CA GLY A 415 73.48 14.17 -18.22
C GLY A 415 73.90 12.92 -17.43
N ARG A 416 73.57 12.83 -16.14
CA ARG A 416 73.85 11.64 -15.31
C ARG A 416 72.59 10.81 -15.12
N ARG A 417 72.66 9.53 -15.51
CA ARG A 417 71.57 8.57 -15.29
C ARG A 417 71.57 8.09 -13.83
N GLY A 418 70.40 8.02 -13.24
CA GLY A 418 70.15 7.46 -11.92
C GLY A 418 68.74 6.88 -11.82
N ASN A 419 68.36 6.47 -10.61
CA ASN A 419 67.00 6.00 -10.31
C ASN A 419 66.33 6.99 -9.35
N ILE A 420 65.02 7.15 -9.49
CA ILE A 420 64.21 7.83 -8.49
C ILE A 420 64.31 7.05 -7.17
N ILE A 421 64.58 7.77 -6.08
CA ILE A 421 64.50 7.21 -4.74
C ILE A 421 63.03 6.90 -4.46
N PRO A 422 62.66 5.63 -4.27
CA PRO A 422 61.26 5.30 -4.12
C PRO A 422 60.71 5.81 -2.78
N GLU A 423 59.61 6.54 -2.85
CA GLU A 423 58.90 7.10 -1.69
C GLU A 423 57.46 6.60 -1.72
N THR A 424 56.99 6.04 -0.60
CA THR A 424 55.58 5.66 -0.46
C THR A 424 54.75 6.92 -0.32
N ARG A 425 53.82 7.12 -1.25
CA ARG A 425 52.85 8.21 -1.22
C ARG A 425 51.45 7.65 -1.10
N THR A 426 50.71 8.18 -0.13
CA THR A 426 49.30 7.86 0.05
C THR A 426 48.44 8.95 -0.55
N ARG A 427 47.55 8.57 -1.46
CA ARG A 427 46.52 9.45 -2.03
C ARG A 427 45.16 8.79 -1.94
N THR A 428 44.11 9.58 -1.91
CA THR A 428 42.74 9.05 -1.90
C THR A 428 42.26 8.85 -3.33
N ALA A 429 41.76 7.66 -3.64
CA ALA A 429 40.97 7.41 -4.84
C ALA A 429 39.50 7.58 -4.50
N TYR A 430 38.80 8.50 -5.17
CA TYR A 430 37.35 8.60 -5.12
C TYR A 430 36.78 7.67 -6.18
N VAL A 431 35.95 6.73 -5.75
CA VAL A 431 35.49 5.63 -6.58
C VAL A 431 33.99 5.72 -6.76
N THR A 432 33.54 5.69 -8.02
CA THR A 432 32.14 5.49 -8.38
C THR A 432 32.02 4.19 -9.17
N VAL A 433 31.11 3.32 -8.75
CA VAL A 433 30.80 2.06 -9.42
C VAL A 433 29.38 2.13 -9.95
N LYS A 434 29.22 2.11 -11.27
CA LYS A 434 27.91 2.00 -11.92
C LYS A 434 27.46 0.55 -11.92
N LEU A 435 26.20 0.31 -11.56
CA LEU A 435 25.66 -1.04 -11.33
C LEU A 435 24.41 -1.35 -12.16
N ALA A 436 23.84 -0.36 -12.86
CA ALA A 436 22.57 -0.48 -13.58
C ALA A 436 22.52 -1.68 -14.57
N ASP A 437 23.61 -1.93 -15.29
CA ASP A 437 23.68 -2.96 -16.33
C ASP A 437 23.95 -4.39 -15.79
N GLY A 438 23.88 -4.58 -14.48
CA GLY A 438 24.18 -5.87 -13.83
C GLY A 438 25.67 -6.25 -13.84
N LYS A 439 26.54 -5.32 -14.24
CA LYS A 439 28.00 -5.45 -14.18
C LYS A 439 28.62 -4.19 -13.58
N PRO A 440 29.56 -4.30 -12.62
CA PRO A 440 30.22 -3.14 -12.06
C PRO A 440 31.11 -2.45 -13.11
N ALA A 441 30.93 -1.14 -13.28
CA ALA A 441 31.84 -0.29 -14.06
C ALA A 441 32.43 0.81 -13.16
N VAL A 442 33.76 0.78 -13.00
CA VAL A 442 34.49 1.67 -12.09
C VAL A 442 34.92 2.95 -12.80
N VAL A 443 34.71 4.08 -12.15
CA VAL A 443 35.20 5.40 -12.55
C VAL A 443 35.91 6.03 -11.35
N PHE A 444 37.09 6.59 -11.59
CA PHE A 444 37.81 7.40 -10.62
C PHE A 444 37.56 8.89 -10.89
N SER A 445 37.47 9.69 -9.83
CA SER A 445 37.32 11.15 -9.91
C SER A 445 38.35 11.90 -9.07
#